data_AF-A0A919WET4-F1
#
_entry.id   AF-A0A919WET4-F1
#
_cell.length_a   1.000
_cell.length_b   1.000
_cell.length_c   1.000
_cell.angle_alpha   90.00
_cell.angle_beta   90.00
_cell.angle_gamma   90.00
#
_symmetry.space_group_name_H-M   'P 1'
#
loop_
_entity.id
_entity.type
_entity.pdbx_description
1 polymer ?
#
loop_
_entity_poly.entity_id
_entity_poly.type
_entity_poly.pdbx_seq_one_letter_code
_entity_poly.pdbx_strand_id
1 'polypeptide(L)' 'MLEVIAVNAKVNIVYVETILKIIGIAYIAEFAAQITKDAGQGAIASKIELAGKILILAMAIPILSVLIETIIKLIPS' A
#
# COMPACT_ATOMS: atom_id res chain seq x y z
N MET A 1 1.51 -3.06 20.19
CA MET A 1 1.37 -1.67 19.70
C MET A 1 0.38 -1.58 18.54
N LEU A 2 0.57 -2.33 17.44
CA LEU A 2 -0.37 -2.31 16.31
C LEU A 2 -1.78 -2.75 16.68
N GLU A 3 -1.91 -3.80 17.52
CA GLU A 3 -3.19 -4.24 18.06
C GLU A 3 -3.91 -3.13 18.84
N VAL A 4 -3.18 -2.35 19.64
CA VAL A 4 -3.74 -1.22 20.39
C VAL A 4 -4.30 -0.16 19.44
N ILE A 5 -3.57 0.16 18.37
CA ILE A 5 -4.03 1.11 17.34
C ILE A 5 -5.28 0.58 16.64
N ALA A 6 -5.28 -0.70 16.24
CA ALA A 6 -6.41 -1.33 15.56
C ALA A 6 -7.67 -1.35 16.43
N VAL A 7 -7.52 -1.73 17.70
CA VAL A 7 -8.62 -1.74 18.69
C VAL A 7 -9.16 -0.33 18.92
N ASN A 8 -8.30 0.67 19.11
CA ASN A 8 -8.70 2.06 19.31
C ASN A 8 -9.41 2.65 18.09
N ALA A 9 -8.97 2.29 16.88
CA ALA A 9 -9.58 2.71 15.62
C ALA A 9 -10.82 1.89 15.23
N LYS A 10 -11.18 0.83 15.98
CA LYS A 10 -12.26 -0.11 15.65
C LYS A 10 -12.13 -0.72 14.25
N VAL A 11 -10.90 -1.01 13.82
CA VAL A 11 -10.61 -1.64 12.54
C VAL A 11 -9.90 -2.97 12.74
N ASN A 12 -10.01 -3.86 11.77
CA ASN A 12 -9.26 -5.11 11.79
C ASN A 12 -7.75 -4.83 11.72
N ILE A 13 -6.96 -5.50 12.56
CA ILE A 13 -5.50 -5.42 12.62
C ILE A 13 -4.84 -5.62 11.26
N VAL A 14 -5.42 -6.47 10.41
CA VAL A 14 -4.94 -6.75 9.05
C VAL A 14 -4.87 -5.47 8.20
N TYR A 15 -5.81 -4.54 8.36
CA TYR A 15 -5.80 -3.28 7.61
C TYR A 15 -4.69 -2.35 8.07
N VAL A 16 -4.47 -2.24 9.39
CA VAL A 16 -3.40 -1.41 9.96
C VAL A 16 -2.04 -1.95 9.54
N GLU A 17 -1.86 -3.28 9.60
CA GLU A 17 -0.63 -3.93 9.16
C GLU A 17 -0.38 -3.72 7.65
N THR A 18 -1.43 -3.84 6.83
CA THR A 18 -1.34 -3.62 5.38
C THR A 18 -0.96 -2.18 5.04
N ILE A 19 -1.57 -1.20 5.72
CA ILE A 19 -1.24 0.22 5.54
C ILE A 19 0.23 0.49 5.89
N LEU A 20 0.72 -0.06 6.99
CA LEU A 20 2.13 0.12 7.37
C LEU A 20 3.10 -0.51 6.37
N LYS A 21 2.77 -1.70 5.82
CA LYS A 21 3.57 -2.30 4.74
C LYS A 21 3.60 -1.41 3.50
N ILE A 22 2.46 -0.83 3.11
CA ILE A 22 2.38 0.12 1.99
C ILE A 22 3.27 1.34 2.24
N ILE A 23 3.21 1.93 3.44
CA ILE A 23 4.05 3.08 3.81
C ILE A 23 5.53 2.72 3.72
N GLY A 24 5.93 1.55 4.23
CA GLY A 24 7.30 1.06 4.16
C GLY A 24 7.80 0.89 2.71
N ILE A 25 6.98 0.26 1.85
CA ILE A 25 7.30 0.09 0.42
C ILE A 25 7.43 1.45 -0.26
N ALA A 26 6.51 2.38 -0.02
CA ALA A 26 6.54 3.71 -0.61
C ALA A 26 7.82 4.45 -0.24
N TYR A 27 8.20 4.43 1.04
CA TYR A 27 9.41 5.10 1.51
C TYR A 27 10.67 4.50 0.89
N ILE A 28 10.79 3.17 0.90
CA ILE A 28 11.95 2.48 0.33
C ILE A 28 12.06 2.72 -1.17
N ALA A 29 10.95 2.61 -1.90
CA ALA A 29 10.93 2.79 -3.35
C ALA A 29 11.28 4.24 -3.76
N GLU A 30 10.71 5.22 -3.07
CA GLU A 30 10.99 6.64 -3.33
C GLU A 30 12.46 6.99 -3.02
N PHE A 31 12.97 6.54 -1.87
CA PHE A 31 14.35 6.77 -1.48
C PHE A 31 15.33 6.13 -2.46
N ALA A 32 15.07 4.87 -2.86
CA ALA A 32 15.88 4.19 -3.87
C ALA A 32 15.84 4.93 -5.21
N ALA A 33 14.65 5.31 -5.69
CA ALA A 33 14.49 6.04 -6.95
C ALA A 33 15.28 7.37 -6.94
N GLN A 34 15.20 8.14 -5.85
CA GLN A 34 15.95 9.39 -5.70
C GLN A 34 17.46 9.17 -5.73
N ILE A 35 18.00 8.21 -4.98
CA ILE A 35 19.45 7.88 -5.03
C ILE A 35 19.87 7.50 -6.45
N THR A 36 19.07 6.68 -7.14
CA THR A 36 19.42 6.25 -8.49
C THR A 36 19.36 7.41 -9.49
N LYS A 37 18.45 8.36 -9.28
CA LYS A 37 18.35 9.59 -10.08
C LYS A 37 19.55 10.50 -9.84
N ASP A 38 19.98 10.66 -8.59
CA ASP A 38 21.16 11.43 -8.21
C ASP A 38 22.46 10.82 -8.76
N ALA A 39 22.49 9.49 -8.95
CA ALA A 39 23.56 8.78 -9.66
C ALA A 39 23.51 8.93 -11.18
N GLY A 40 22.61 9.77 -11.72
CA GLY A 40 22.44 10.01 -13.16
C GLY A 40 21.64 8.93 -13.90
N GLN A 41 21.06 7.94 -13.20
CA GLN A 41 20.33 6.81 -13.79
C GLN A 41 18.81 7.02 -13.77
N GLY A 42 18.34 8.07 -14.45
CA GLY A 42 16.91 8.44 -14.48
C GLY A 42 15.98 7.33 -15.01
N ALA A 43 16.41 6.58 -16.03
CA ALA A 43 15.61 5.47 -16.57
C ALA A 43 15.42 4.32 -15.57
N ILE A 44 16.41 4.06 -14.70
CA ILE A 44 16.31 3.04 -13.65
C ILE A 44 15.44 3.56 -12.51
N ALA A 45 15.61 4.82 -12.11
CA ALA A 45 14.77 5.47 -11.11
C ALA A 45 13.27 5.36 -11.47
N SER A 46 12.89 5.66 -12.71
CA SER A 46 11.49 5.53 -13.15
C SER A 46 10.97 4.08 -13.09
N LYS A 47 11.83 3.07 -13.30
CA LYS A 47 11.45 1.66 -13.13
C LYS A 47 11.24 1.30 -11.67
N ILE A 48 12.05 1.85 -10.76
CA ILE A 48 11.91 1.66 -9.31
C ILE A 48 10.59 2.27 -8.83
N GLU A 49 10.27 3.51 -9.23
CA GLU A 49 8.99 4.15 -8.90
C GLU A 49 7.79 3.32 -9.39
N LEU A 50 7.85 2.83 -10.63
CA LEU A 50 6.80 2.00 -11.20
C LEU A 50 6.64 0.69 -10.41
N ALA A 51 7.74 0.02 -10.07
CA ALA A 51 7.71 -1.20 -9.28
C ALA A 51 7.09 -0.97 -7.89
N GLY A 52 7.47 0.12 -7.21
CA GLY A 52 6.87 0.52 -5.93
C GLY A 52 5.36 0.70 -6.03
N LYS A 53 4.89 1.41 -7.06
CA LYS A 53 3.45 1.61 -7.32
C LYS A 53 2.72 0.29 -7.58
N ILE A 54 3.30 -0.60 -8.40
CA ILE A 54 2.70 -1.92 -8.69
C ILE A 54 2.57 -2.75 -7.41
N LEU A 55 3.60 -2.77 -6.56
CA LEU A 55 3.58 -3.49 -5.28
C LEU A 55 2.48 -2.96 -4.35
N ILE A 56 2.38 -1.63 -4.22
CA ILE A 56 1.33 -0.99 -3.41
C ILE A 56 -0.06 -1.33 -3.95
N LEU A 57 -0.26 -1.26 -5.26
CA LEU A 57 -1.54 -1.61 -5.90
C LEU A 57 -1.89 -3.08 -5.67
N ALA A 58 -0.94 -4.00 -5.83
CA ALA A 58 -1.15 -5.42 -5.59
C ALA A 58 -1.58 -5.69 -4.13
N MET A 59 -0.97 -5.00 -3.16
CA MET A 59 -1.35 -5.10 -1.74
C MET A 59 -2.73 -4.49 -1.44
N ALA A 60 -3.20 -3.55 -2.26
CA ALA A 60 -4.52 -2.94 -2.09
C ALA A 60 -5.66 -3.81 -2.64
N ILE A 61 -5.39 -4.79 -3.51
CA ILE A 61 -6.41 -5.66 -4.12
C ILE A 61 -7.33 -6.31 -3.08
N PRO A 62 -6.83 -6.97 -2.01
CA PRO A 62 -7.71 -7.64 -1.04
C PRO A 62 -8.64 -6.66 -0.31
N ILE A 63 -8.15 -5.45 -0.02
CA ILE A 63 -8.97 -4.41 0.61
C ILE A 63 -10.08 -3.98 -0.35
N LEU A 64 -9.74 -3.78 -1.62
CA LEU A 64 -10.71 -3.43 -2.66
C LEU A 64 -11.77 -4.52 -2.83
N SER A 65 -11.38 -5.80 -2.83
CA SER A 65 -12.30 -6.93 -2.89
C SER A 65 -13.30 -6.93 -1.74
N VAL A 66 -12.83 -6.77 -0.50
CA VAL A 66 -13.72 -6.70 0.68
C VAL A 66 -14.68 -5.51 0.58
N LEU A 67 -14.19 -4.37 0.08
CA LEU A 67 -15.02 -3.18 -0.11
C LEU A 67 -16.12 -3.43 -1.15
N ILE A 68 -15.79 -4.03 -2.30
CA ILE A 68 -16.76 -4.39 -3.34
C ILE A 68 -17.80 -5.38 -2.80
N GLU A 69 -17.37 -6.43 -2.09
CA GLU A 69 -18.30 -7.39 -1.46
C GLU A 69 -19.24 -6.70 -0.46
N THR A 70 -18.71 -5.76 0.32
CA THR A 70 -19.51 -4.99 1.29
C THR A 70 -20.54 -4.13 0.58
N ILE A 71 -20.18 -3.46 -0.53
CA ILE A 71 -21.11 -2.70 -1.35
C ILE A 71 -22.21 -3.61 -1.92
N ILE A 72 -21.85 -4.77 -2.48
CA ILE A 72 -22.80 -5.71 -3.06
C ILE A 72 -23.80 -6.20 -1.99
N LYS A 73 -23.34 -6.48 -0.77
CA LYS A 73 -24.21 -6.88 0.36
C LYS A 73 -25.19 -5.78 0.79
N LEU A 74 -24.93 -4.52 0.46
CA LEU A 74 -25.81 -3.39 0.78
C LEU A 74 -26.86 -3.12 -0.30
N ILE A 75 -26.75 -3.75 -1.48
CA ILE A 75 -27.76 -3.63 -2.54
C ILE A 75 -28.98 -4.47 -2.10
N PRO A 76 -30.16 -3.85 -1.88
CA PRO A 76 -31.37 -4.61 -1.62
C PRO A 76 -31.74 -5.41 -2.87
N SER A 77 -32.06 -6.69 -2.68
CA SER A 77 -32.53 -7.61 -3.72
C SER A 77 -33.79 -7.13 -4.42
#